data_AF-A0A133MJJ2-F1
#
_entry.id   AF-A0A133MJJ2-F1
#
_cell.length_a   1.000
_cell.length_b   1.000
_cell.length_c   1.000
_cell.angle_alpha   90.00
_cell.angle_beta   90.00
_cell.angle_gamma   90.00
#
_symmetry.space_group_name_H-M   'P 1'
#
loop_
_entity.id
_entity.type
_entity.pdbx_description
1 polymer ?
#
loop_
_entity_poly.entity_id
_entity_poly.type
_entity_poly.pdbx_seq_one_letter_code
_entity_poly.pdbx_strand_id
1 'polypeptide(L)'
;MNKKTTINNILSSKELSVIDILPNETIGDKIKKLRISTGLNYNDFAKKARVGTMTIYRWETDERNPSEDYLKQLIKNFNLDENYFL
;
A
#
# COMPACT_ATOMS: atom_id res chain seq x y z
N MET A 1 7.91 -23.50 17.49
CA MET A 1 9.06 -23.21 16.58
C MET A 1 8.56 -23.46 15.17
N ASN A 2 8.67 -22.61 14.15
CA ASN A 2 9.46 -21.41 13.82
C ASN A 2 8.79 -20.94 12.50
N LYS A 3 8.59 -19.69 12.11
CA LYS A 3 8.87 -18.33 12.59
C LYS A 3 7.69 -17.51 12.07
N LYS A 4 7.25 -16.50 12.81
CA LYS A 4 6.52 -15.38 12.21
C LYS A 4 7.41 -14.83 11.08
N THR A 5 7.11 -15.16 9.83
CA THR A 5 7.71 -14.51 8.67
C THR A 5 7.00 -13.19 8.48
N THR A 6 7.10 -12.32 9.48
CA THR A 6 6.71 -10.91 9.35
C THR A 6 7.81 -10.26 8.52
N ILE A 7 7.40 -9.47 7.53
CA ILE A 7 8.23 -8.75 6.55
C ILE A 7 9.33 -7.87 7.19
N ASN A 8 9.25 -7.65 8.52
CA ASN A 8 10.24 -7.02 9.38
C ASN A 8 11.67 -7.60 9.30
N ASN A 9 11.89 -8.72 8.61
CA ASN A 9 13.20 -9.40 8.52
C ASN A 9 13.97 -9.18 7.20
N ILE A 10 13.43 -8.39 6.26
CA ILE A 10 14.09 -8.16 4.94
C ILE A 10 14.56 -6.71 4.79
N LEU A 11 13.84 -5.76 5.39
CA LEU A 11 14.16 -4.35 5.29
C LEU A 11 15.07 -3.93 6.45
N SER A 12 16.24 -3.37 6.12
CA SER A 12 17.14 -2.74 7.10
C SER A 12 16.36 -1.74 7.95
N SER A 13 16.76 -1.52 9.20
CA SER A 13 16.20 -0.48 10.08
C SER A 13 16.16 0.90 9.44
N LYS A 14 17.02 1.14 8.44
CA LYS A 14 17.08 2.36 7.62
C LYS A 14 16.01 2.43 6.51
N GLU A 15 15.52 1.30 6.00
CA GLU A 15 14.43 1.25 5.00
C GLU A 15 13.07 1.49 5.65
N LEU A 16 12.89 0.99 6.89
CA LEU A 16 11.73 1.34 7.72
C LEU A 16 11.65 2.85 7.97
N SER A 17 12.80 3.53 8.13
CA SER A 17 12.84 4.99 8.33
C SER A 17 12.47 5.81 7.09
N VAL A 18 12.44 5.22 5.89
CA VAL A 18 12.08 5.95 4.64
C VAL A 18 10.57 6.03 4.46
N ILE A 19 9.83 4.98 4.88
CA ILE A 19 8.38 4.97 4.79
C ILE A 19 7.80 6.14 5.60
N ASP A 20 8.30 6.37 6.81
CA ASP A 20 7.78 7.43 7.69
C ASP A 20 7.88 8.84 7.10
N ILE A 21 8.87 9.08 6.21
CA ILE A 21 9.11 10.36 5.53
C ILE A 21 8.22 10.55 4.28
N LEU A 22 7.55 9.49 3.81
CA LEU A 22 6.66 9.60 2.66
C LEU A 22 5.44 10.45 3.01
N PRO A 23 4.96 11.27 2.06
CA PRO A 23 3.70 11.98 2.17
C PRO A 23 2.55 11.05 2.60
N ASN A 24 1.58 11.62 3.32
CA ASN A 24 0.43 10.89 3.87
C ASN A 24 -0.81 11.79 3.95
N GLU A 25 -0.90 12.79 3.06
CA GLU A 25 -1.95 13.81 3.09
C GLU A 25 -3.14 13.39 2.24
N THR A 26 -2.88 12.76 1.09
CA THR A 26 -3.91 12.31 0.16
C THR A 26 -4.20 10.82 0.27
N ILE A 27 -5.30 10.38 -0.36
CA ILE A 27 -5.57 8.95 -0.54
C ILE A 27 -4.49 8.31 -1.41
N GLY A 28 -4.01 9.00 -2.45
CA GLY A 28 -2.91 8.55 -3.29
C GLY A 28 -1.62 8.32 -2.50
N ASP A 29 -1.29 9.23 -1.59
CA ASP A 29 -0.16 9.11 -0.68
C ASP A 29 -0.27 7.85 0.20
N LYS A 30 -1.42 7.65 0.85
CA LYS A 30 -1.67 6.46 1.68
C LYS A 30 -1.52 5.17 0.88
N ILE A 31 -2.01 5.12 -0.37
CA ILE A 31 -1.88 3.96 -1.27
C ILE A 31 -0.42 3.71 -1.65
N LYS A 32 0.33 4.78 -1.98
CA LYS A 32 1.75 4.68 -2.32
C LYS A 32 2.58 4.18 -1.14
N LYS A 33 2.31 4.71 0.06
CA LYS A 33 2.93 4.32 1.32
C LYS A 33 2.65 2.85 1.64
N LEU A 34 1.41 2.40 1.45
CA LEU A 34 1.01 0.99 1.54
C LEU A 34 1.75 0.12 0.52
N ARG A 35 1.84 0.52 -0.76
CA ARG A 35 2.55 -0.28 -1.77
C ARG A 35 4.02 -0.45 -1.39
N ILE A 36 4.70 0.63 -1.04
CA ILE A 36 6.12 0.60 -0.69
C ILE A 36 6.35 -0.26 0.56
N SER A 37 5.48 -0.16 1.58
CA SER A 37 5.61 -0.97 2.80
C SER A 37 5.44 -2.47 2.58
N THR A 38 4.74 -2.88 1.51
CA THR A 38 4.62 -4.29 1.14
C THR A 38 5.85 -4.85 0.43
N GLY A 39 6.76 -4.00 -0.06
CA GLY A 39 7.90 -4.39 -0.90
C GLY A 39 7.51 -4.90 -2.29
N LEU A 40 6.24 -4.77 -2.70
CA LEU A 40 5.75 -5.21 -4.00
C LEU A 40 6.07 -4.17 -5.08
N ASN A 41 6.45 -4.65 -6.27
CA ASN A 41 6.45 -3.80 -7.45
C ASN A 41 5.00 -3.44 -7.85
N TYR A 42 4.85 -2.48 -8.77
CA TYR A 42 3.55 -2.00 -9.24
C TYR A 42 2.63 -3.11 -9.76
N ASN A 43 3.15 -4.09 -10.51
CA ASN A 43 2.34 -5.15 -11.11
C ASN A 43 1.84 -6.14 -10.04
N ASP A 44 2.69 -6.54 -9.12
CA ASP A 44 2.30 -7.48 -8.05
C ASP A 44 1.34 -6.82 -7.06
N PHE A 45 1.55 -5.53 -6.76
CA PHE A 45 0.62 -4.75 -5.96
C PHE A 45 -0.74 -4.63 -6.64
N ALA A 46 -0.79 -4.26 -7.91
CA ALA A 46 -2.02 -4.15 -8.68
C ALA A 46 -2.77 -5.49 -8.77
N LYS A 47 -2.04 -6.58 -8.99
CA LYS A 47 -2.59 -7.94 -8.99
C LYS A 47 -3.21 -8.32 -7.65
N LYS A 48 -2.53 -8.02 -6.53
CA LYS A 48 -3.08 -8.26 -5.18
C LYS A 48 -4.25 -7.34 -4.87
N ALA A 49 -4.20 -6.08 -5.33
CA ALA A 49 -5.29 -5.12 -5.24
C ALA A 49 -6.48 -5.47 -6.16
N ARG A 50 -6.31 -6.39 -7.12
CA ARG A 50 -7.32 -6.79 -8.13
C ARG A 50 -7.75 -5.65 -9.05
N VAL A 51 -6.80 -4.80 -9.45
CA VAL A 51 -6.99 -3.72 -10.42
C VAL A 51 -5.86 -3.70 -11.45
N GLY A 52 -6.00 -2.89 -12.50
CA GLY A 52 -4.93 -2.69 -13.48
C GLY A 52 -3.78 -1.85 -12.91
N THR A 53 -2.56 -2.07 -13.38
CA THR A 53 -1.38 -1.30 -12.96
C THR A 53 -1.55 0.21 -13.15
N MET A 54 -2.17 0.62 -14.27
CA MET A 54 -2.46 2.03 -14.54
C MET A 54 -3.44 2.64 -13.54
N THR A 55 -4.35 1.84 -12.98
CA THR A 55 -5.26 2.30 -11.92
C THR A 55 -4.49 2.67 -10.67
N ILE A 56 -3.52 1.85 -10.26
CA ILE A 56 -2.64 2.15 -9.11
C ILE A 56 -1.83 3.43 -9.38
N TYR A 57 -1.24 3.55 -10.57
CA TYR A 57 -0.49 4.76 -10.93
C TYR A 57 -1.35 6.04 -10.81
N ARG A 58 -2.57 6.00 -11.35
CA ARG A 58 -3.51 7.13 -11.30
C ARG A 58 -3.96 7.48 -9.88
N TRP A 59 -4.10 6.48 -9.02
CA TRP A 59 -4.39 6.70 -7.60
C TRP A 59 -3.19 7.33 -6.89
N GLU A 60 -1.99 6.79 -7.05
CA GLU A 60 -0.77 7.28 -6.37
C GLU A 60 -0.26 8.64 -6.86
N THR A 61 -0.79 9.13 -7.98
CA THR A 61 -0.46 10.46 -8.54
C THR A 61 -1.59 11.45 -8.36
N ASP A 62 -2.65 11.07 -7.63
CA ASP A 62 -3.88 11.85 -7.44
C ASP A 62 -4.56 12.30 -8.76
N GLU A 63 -4.24 11.65 -9.90
CA GLU A 63 -4.95 11.85 -11.17
C GLU A 63 -6.41 11.37 -11.05
N ARG A 64 -6.65 10.37 -10.20
CA ARG A 64 -7.99 9.85 -9.91
C ARG A 64 -8.07 9.32 -8.48
N ASN A 65 -9.19 9.59 -7.80
CA ASN A 65 -9.48 8.96 -6.52
C ASN A 65 -10.15 7.58 -6.69
N PRO A 66 -9.78 6.58 -5.86
CA PRO A 66 -10.54 5.34 -5.74
C PRO A 66 -11.95 5.60 -5.19
N SER A 67 -12.91 4.79 -5.58
CA SER A 67 -14.21 4.75 -4.91
C SER A 67 -14.10 4.05 -3.55
N GLU A 68 -15.11 4.22 -2.70
CA GLU A 68 -15.17 3.52 -1.41
C GLU A 68 -15.06 1.99 -1.55
N ASP A 69 -15.65 1.41 -2.59
CA ASP A 69 -15.57 -0.03 -2.83
C ASP A 69 -14.13 -0.50 -3.08
N TYR A 70 -13.34 0.31 -3.79
CA TYR A 70 -11.92 0.03 -3.99
C TYR A 70 -11.10 0.22 -2.71
N LEU A 71 -11.44 1.21 -1.88
CA LEU A 71 -10.80 1.38 -0.57
C LEU A 71 -11.06 0.19 0.35
N LYS A 72 -12.33 -0.26 0.45
CA LYS A 72 -12.71 -1.47 1.19
C LYS A 72 -12.02 -2.72 0.65
N GLN A 73 -11.89 -2.82 -0.67
CA GLN A 73 -11.16 -3.91 -1.32
C GLN A 73 -9.68 -3.91 -0.93
N LEU A 74 -9.01 -2.74 -0.90
CA LEU A 74 -7.63 -2.61 -0.46
C LEU A 74 -7.48 -3.00 1.02
N ILE A 75 -8.35 -2.51 1.90
CA ILE A 75 -8.36 -2.88 3.33
C ILE A 75 -8.39 -4.39 3.50
N LYS A 76 -9.32 -5.07 2.81
CA LYS A 76 -9.46 -6.52 2.84
C LYS A 76 -8.24 -7.25 2.27
N ASN A 77 -7.76 -6.85 1.09
CA ASN A 77 -6.70 -7.56 0.38
C ASN A 77 -5.33 -7.43 1.07
N PHE A 78 -5.11 -6.34 1.82
CA PHE A 78 -3.87 -6.06 2.54
C PHE A 78 -4.00 -6.20 4.06
N ASN A 79 -5.16 -6.62 4.56
CA ASN A 79 -5.44 -6.85 5.98
C ASN A 79 -5.10 -5.61 6.84
N LEU A 80 -5.63 -4.46 6.43
CA LEU A 80 -5.42 -3.16 7.06
C LEU A 80 -6.49 -2.88 8.13
N ASP A 81 -6.25 -1.85 8.93
CA ASP A 81 -7.29 -1.27 9.79
C ASP A 81 -8.41 -0.68 8.93
N GLU A 82 -9.65 -0.76 9.41
CA GLU A 82 -10.83 -0.24 8.70
C GLU A 82 -10.74 1.28 8.48
N ASN A 83 -10.03 1.98 9.37
CA ASN A 83 -9.87 3.43 9.31
C ASN A 83 -8.58 3.86 8.60
N TYR A 84 -7.85 2.93 7.94
CA TYR A 84 -6.56 3.25 7.32
C TYR A 84 -6.64 4.43 6.33
N PHE A 85 -7.75 4.58 5.62
CA PHE A 85 -7.95 5.64 4.62
C PHE A 85 -8.71 6.87 5.14
N LEU A 86 -9.28 6.82 6.36
CA LEU A 86 -9.88 7.98 7.02
C LEU A 86 -8.81 8.96 7.50
#